data_AF-A0A9P7VK01-F1
#
_entry.id   AF-A0A9P7VK01-F1
#
_cell.length_a   1.000
_cell.length_b   1.000
_cell.length_c   1.000
_cell.angle_alpha   90.00
_cell.angle_beta   90.00
_cell.angle_gamma   90.00
#
_symmetry.space_group_name_H-M   'P 1'
#
loop_
_entity.id
_entity.type
_entity.pdbx_description
1 polymer ?
#
loop_
_entity_poly.entity_id
_entity_poly.type
_entity_poly.pdbx_seq_one_letter_code
_entity_poly.pdbx_strand_id
1 'polypeptide(L)'
;MNYLITQVAICAPSQKPTTFAVLEPLRDAAVDFLHPLVEAWKFMWSVMDFNSCILRDEPLSEWKSWFYAKLYASMRLNIQHARDVFPLLEATIDNAEAPLMTELRGSYIHELMLRMLKCFPCSSFMRVDLLDDLPQLISDLRSYSQGTMRCFNIAEGIVVRLHEFCSHKELVEEEREEIGKSLHNMSRYVMRIRRKSCDPLDLGLRGSKLCVRPDYMGRAC
;
A
#
# COMPACT_ATOMS: atom_id res chain seq x y z
N MET A 1 -4.10 -1.44 -8.36
CA MET A 1 -5.46 -1.90 -8.01
C MET A 1 -6.52 -1.42 -8.98
N ASN A 2 -6.66 -0.11 -9.22
CA ASN A 2 -7.59 0.41 -10.23
C ASN A 2 -7.35 -0.19 -11.62
N TYR A 3 -6.09 -0.39 -12.01
CA TYR A 3 -5.73 -1.11 -13.23
C TYR A 3 -6.32 -2.52 -13.30
N LEU A 4 -6.12 -3.35 -12.26
CA LEU A 4 -6.67 -4.72 -12.18
C LEU A 4 -8.20 -4.70 -12.26
N ILE A 5 -8.86 -3.82 -11.50
CA ILE A 5 -10.31 -3.68 -11.49
C ILE A 5 -10.84 -3.28 -12.87
N THR A 6 -10.20 -2.30 -13.52
CA THR A 6 -10.59 -1.83 -14.85
C THR A 6 -10.38 -2.90 -15.92
N GLN A 7 -9.23 -3.58 -15.92
CA GLN A 7 -8.91 -4.62 -16.90
C GLN A 7 -9.83 -5.84 -16.77
N VAL A 8 -10.04 -6.31 -15.54
CA VAL A 8 -10.96 -7.43 -15.27
C VAL A 8 -12.41 -7.05 -15.62
N ALA A 9 -12.86 -5.83 -15.31
CA ALA A 9 -14.22 -5.38 -15.65
C ALA A 9 -14.46 -5.24 -17.17
N ILE A 10 -13.40 -4.99 -17.96
CA ILE A 10 -13.48 -4.94 -19.42
C ILE A 10 -13.42 -6.34 -20.05
N CYS A 11 -12.64 -7.25 -19.45
CA CYS A 11 -12.32 -8.55 -20.04
C CYS A 11 -13.20 -9.71 -19.55
N ALA A 12 -13.94 -9.55 -18.45
CA ALA A 12 -14.78 -10.63 -17.91
C ALA A 12 -15.98 -10.94 -18.84
N PRO A 13 -16.20 -12.22 -19.19
CA PRO A 13 -17.31 -12.67 -20.04
C PRO A 13 -18.67 -12.71 -19.32
N SER A 14 -18.68 -12.83 -18.00
CA SER A 14 -19.91 -12.94 -17.19
C SER A 14 -20.49 -11.56 -16.90
N GLN A 15 -21.76 -11.53 -16.48
CA GLN A 15 -22.42 -10.30 -16.08
C GLN A 15 -21.61 -9.60 -14.97
N LYS A 16 -21.54 -8.27 -15.01
CA LYS A 16 -20.89 -7.40 -14.01
C LYS A 16 -21.00 -7.89 -12.54
N PRO A 17 -22.13 -8.43 -12.03
CA PRO A 17 -22.28 -8.80 -10.63
C PRO A 17 -21.27 -9.83 -10.09
N THR A 18 -20.95 -10.89 -10.86
CA THR A 18 -20.04 -11.96 -10.40
C THR A 18 -18.59 -11.48 -10.30
N THR A 19 -18.15 -10.70 -11.28
CA THR A 19 -16.83 -10.07 -11.28
C THR A 19 -16.68 -9.06 -10.13
N PHE A 20 -17.73 -8.27 -9.84
CA PHE A 20 -17.74 -7.36 -8.70
C PHE A 20 -17.74 -8.10 -7.37
N ALA A 21 -18.40 -9.26 -7.25
CA ALA A 21 -18.40 -10.05 -6.02
C ALA A 21 -16.99 -10.51 -5.58
N VAL A 22 -16.04 -10.61 -6.51
CA VAL A 22 -14.64 -10.94 -6.21
C VAL A 22 -13.78 -9.67 -6.04
N LEU A 23 -13.99 -8.66 -6.87
CA LEU A 23 -13.17 -7.43 -6.86
C LEU A 23 -13.53 -6.46 -5.72
N GLU A 24 -14.78 -6.44 -5.26
CA GLU A 24 -15.20 -5.54 -4.18
C GLU A 24 -14.54 -5.88 -2.85
N PRO A 25 -14.55 -7.14 -2.36
CA PRO A 25 -13.84 -7.49 -1.13
C PRO A 25 -12.34 -7.16 -1.19
N LEU A 26 -11.70 -7.39 -2.34
CA LEU A 26 -10.28 -7.07 -2.54
C LEU A 26 -10.04 -5.55 -2.52
N ARG A 27 -10.89 -4.78 -3.20
CA ARG A 27 -10.83 -3.31 -3.20
C ARG A 27 -11.00 -2.78 -1.78
N ASP A 28 -12.01 -3.25 -1.07
CA ASP A 28 -12.38 -2.72 0.23
C ASP A 28 -11.29 -3.07 1.26
N ALA A 29 -10.79 -4.31 1.29
CA ALA A 29 -9.67 -4.70 2.15
C ALA A 29 -8.39 -3.88 1.86
N ALA A 30 -8.15 -3.54 0.59
CA ALA A 30 -7.01 -2.71 0.24
C ALA A 30 -7.20 -1.24 0.63
N VAL A 31 -8.41 -0.70 0.56
CA VAL A 31 -8.72 0.64 1.06
C VAL A 31 -8.52 0.67 2.57
N ASP A 32 -9.05 -0.33 3.29
CA ASP A 32 -8.91 -0.44 4.75
C ASP A 32 -7.45 -0.57 5.18
N PHE A 33 -6.61 -1.25 4.39
CA PHE A 33 -5.17 -1.32 4.61
C PHE A 33 -4.45 0.00 4.25
N LEU A 34 -4.75 0.60 3.11
CA LEU A 34 -4.01 1.77 2.61
C LEU A 34 -4.36 3.05 3.36
N HIS A 35 -5.61 3.21 3.79
CA HIS A 35 -6.07 4.41 4.49
C HIS A 35 -5.22 4.73 5.73
N PRO A 36 -5.07 3.85 6.73
CA PRO A 36 -4.23 4.11 7.88
C PRO A 36 -2.76 4.31 7.51
N LEU A 37 -2.24 3.62 6.49
CA LEU A 37 -0.87 3.84 6.03
C LEU A 37 -0.66 5.23 5.44
N VAL A 38 -1.62 5.74 4.66
CA VAL A 38 -1.59 7.10 4.14
C VAL A 38 -1.64 8.10 5.29
N GLU A 39 -2.49 7.89 6.29
CA GLU A 39 -2.54 8.75 7.48
C GLU A 39 -1.21 8.73 8.26
N ALA A 40 -0.60 7.56 8.46
CA ALA A 40 0.71 7.45 9.08
C ALA A 40 1.80 8.18 8.26
N TRP A 41 1.74 8.06 6.93
CA TRP A 41 2.73 8.64 6.02
C TRP A 41 2.71 10.18 5.99
N LYS A 42 1.55 10.81 6.21
CA LYS A 42 1.44 12.28 6.26
C LYS A 42 2.40 12.90 7.29
N PHE A 43 2.72 12.16 8.35
CA PHE A 43 3.58 12.62 9.44
C PHE A 43 5.07 12.32 9.21
N MET A 44 5.44 11.62 8.12
CA MET A 44 6.82 11.21 7.86
C MET A 44 7.77 12.40 7.69
N TRP A 45 7.31 13.50 7.08
CA TRP A 45 8.10 14.72 6.97
C TRP A 45 8.42 15.34 8.33
N SER A 46 7.46 15.33 9.25
CA SER A 46 7.64 15.82 10.62
C SER A 46 8.60 14.92 11.43
N VAL A 47 8.61 13.61 11.17
CA VAL A 47 9.64 12.70 11.71
C VAL A 47 11.02 13.12 11.21
N MET A 48 11.19 13.39 9.91
CA MET A 48 12.48 13.81 9.35
C MET A 48 12.94 15.16 9.88
N ASP A 49 12.02 16.13 10.01
CA ASP A 49 12.32 17.46 10.54
C ASP A 49 12.82 17.40 11.98
N PHE A 50 12.10 16.71 12.86
CA PHE A 50 12.50 16.53 14.26
C PHE A 50 13.86 15.84 14.40
N ASN A 51 14.11 14.81 13.60
CA ASN A 51 15.41 14.15 13.60
C ASN A 51 16.55 15.08 13.18
N SER A 52 16.29 16.00 12.26
CA SER A 52 17.28 17.01 11.89
C SER A 52 17.59 17.95 13.05
N CYS A 53 16.61 18.29 13.89
CA CYS A 53 16.83 19.05 15.12
C CYS A 53 17.68 18.26 16.14
N ILE A 54 17.39 16.96 16.34
CA ILE A 54 18.18 16.10 17.24
C ILE A 54 19.64 16.03 16.77
N LEU A 55 19.87 15.77 15.48
CA LEU A 55 21.22 15.66 14.91
C LEU A 55 22.03 16.97 14.94
N ARG A 56 21.35 18.11 15.09
CA ARG A 56 21.98 19.44 15.16
C ARG A 56 22.17 19.94 16.58
N ASP A 57 21.82 19.15 17.60
CA ASP A 57 21.80 19.58 18.99
C ASP A 57 20.97 20.85 19.24
N GLU A 58 19.92 21.04 18.44
CA GLU A 58 19.04 22.19 18.61
C GLU A 58 18.18 22.00 19.87
N PRO A 59 18.13 23.01 20.78
CA PRO A 59 17.33 22.90 21.99
C PRO A 59 15.85 22.79 21.62
N LEU A 60 15.25 21.68 22.03
CA LEU A 60 13.83 21.40 21.83
C LEU A 60 13.00 22.13 22.88
N SER A 61 12.15 23.06 22.43
CA SER A 61 11.16 23.66 23.32
C SER A 61 10.15 22.61 23.78
N GLU A 62 9.60 22.79 24.99
CA GLU A 62 8.62 21.87 25.56
C GLU A 62 7.39 21.69 24.66
N TRP A 63 6.96 22.78 24.00
CA TRP A 63 5.88 22.74 23.03
C TRP A 63 6.20 21.88 21.81
N LYS A 64 7.42 21.97 21.25
CA LYS A 64 7.85 21.12 20.13
C LYS A 64 7.88 19.66 20.56
N SER A 65 8.46 19.36 21.73
CA SER A 65 8.53 17.97 22.24
C SER A 65 7.14 17.36 22.40
N TRP A 66 6.20 18.09 23.02
CA TRP A 66 4.81 17.64 23.16
C TRP A 66 4.12 17.43 21.80
N PHE A 67 4.31 18.35 20.86
CA PHE A 67 3.72 18.26 19.52
C PHE A 67 4.20 17.00 18.79
N TYR A 68 5.52 16.75 18.78
CA TYR A 68 6.10 15.58 18.16
C TYR A 68 5.69 14.28 18.85
N ALA A 69 5.64 14.24 20.18
CA ALA A 69 5.14 13.08 20.92
C ALA A 69 3.72 12.69 20.50
N LYS A 70 2.82 13.68 20.31
CA LYS A 70 1.45 13.46 19.85
C LYS A 70 1.40 12.95 18.39
N LEU A 71 2.24 13.50 17.51
CA LEU A 71 2.35 13.02 16.13
C LEU A 71 2.82 11.58 16.07
N TYR A 72 3.81 11.22 16.88
CA TYR A 72 4.37 9.87 16.95
C TYR A 72 3.36 8.86 17.48
N ALA A 73 2.61 9.21 18.52
CA ALA A 73 1.51 8.39 19.00
C ALA A 73 0.44 8.15 17.91
N SER A 74 0.08 9.20 17.17
CA SER A 74 -0.88 9.09 16.04
C SER A 74 -0.36 8.22 14.90
N MET A 75 0.90 8.40 14.49
CA MET A 75 1.53 7.62 13.44
C MET A 75 1.61 6.14 13.84
N ARG A 76 2.00 5.85 15.09
CA ARG A 76 2.02 4.50 15.66
C ARG A 76 0.64 3.85 15.62
N LEU A 77 -0.39 4.53 16.10
CA LEU A 77 -1.76 4.02 16.12
C LEU A 77 -2.24 3.62 14.71
N ASN A 78 -1.97 4.46 13.72
CA ASN A 78 -2.32 4.16 12.33
C ASN A 78 -1.53 2.96 11.78
N ILE A 79 -0.24 2.84 12.09
CA ILE A 79 0.54 1.66 11.68
C ILE A 79 0.00 0.38 12.32
N GLN A 80 -0.39 0.43 13.59
CA GLN A 80 -1.00 -0.71 14.28
C GLN A 80 -2.33 -1.08 13.65
N HIS A 81 -3.19 -0.10 13.38
CA HIS A 81 -4.46 -0.35 12.69
C HIS A 81 -4.24 -0.99 11.30
N ALA A 82 -3.28 -0.50 10.51
CA ALA A 82 -2.91 -1.10 9.23
C ALA A 82 -2.43 -2.55 9.38
N ARG A 83 -1.67 -2.85 10.44
CA ARG A 83 -1.20 -4.20 10.76
C ARG A 83 -2.37 -5.12 11.12
N ASP A 84 -3.35 -4.63 11.86
CA ASP A 84 -4.49 -5.43 12.32
C ASP A 84 -5.39 -5.84 11.15
N VAL A 85 -5.53 -4.98 10.12
CA VAL A 85 -6.32 -5.28 8.90
C VAL A 85 -5.50 -6.00 7.82
N PHE A 86 -4.17 -6.03 7.93
CA PHE A 86 -3.30 -6.66 6.93
C PHE A 86 -3.60 -8.14 6.65
N PRO A 87 -3.90 -9.00 7.65
CA PRO A 87 -4.27 -10.39 7.40
C PRO A 87 -5.54 -10.54 6.55
N LEU A 88 -6.50 -9.62 6.68
CA LEU A 88 -7.70 -9.61 5.84
C LEU A 88 -7.35 -9.31 4.38
N LEU A 89 -6.44 -8.35 4.15
CA LEU A 89 -5.92 -8.08 2.81
C LEU A 89 -5.19 -9.30 2.22
N GLU A 90 -4.32 -9.97 2.99
CA GLU A 90 -3.65 -11.18 2.50
C GLU A 90 -4.65 -12.28 2.14
N ALA A 91 -5.63 -12.55 3.02
CA ALA A 91 -6.66 -13.54 2.76
C ALA A 91 -7.52 -13.20 1.52
N THR A 92 -7.85 -11.92 1.31
CA THR A 92 -8.62 -11.50 0.12
C THR A 92 -7.80 -11.59 -1.16
N ILE A 93 -6.49 -11.30 -1.12
CA ILE A 93 -5.57 -11.52 -2.26
C ILE A 93 -5.50 -13.01 -2.61
N ASP A 94 -5.32 -13.88 -1.60
CA ASP A 94 -5.22 -15.33 -1.78
C ASP A 94 -6.50 -15.93 -2.36
N ASN A 95 -7.65 -15.42 -1.93
CA ASN A 95 -8.96 -15.89 -2.39
C ASN A 95 -9.40 -15.28 -3.73
N ALA A 96 -8.74 -14.22 -4.22
CA ALA A 96 -9.16 -13.53 -5.44
C ALA A 96 -8.70 -14.26 -6.71
N GLU A 97 -7.55 -14.94 -6.69
CA GLU A 97 -6.93 -15.48 -7.91
C GLU A 97 -7.80 -16.53 -8.61
N ALA A 98 -8.21 -17.59 -7.91
CA ALA A 98 -8.94 -18.70 -8.53
C ALA A 98 -10.34 -18.30 -9.06
N PRO A 99 -11.15 -17.49 -8.34
CA PRO A 99 -12.39 -16.97 -8.88
C PRO A 99 -12.19 -16.05 -10.08
N LEU A 100 -11.20 -15.14 -10.03
CA LEU A 100 -10.89 -14.27 -11.17
C LEU A 100 -10.44 -15.06 -12.39
N MET A 101 -9.59 -16.07 -12.22
CA MET A 101 -9.17 -16.97 -13.30
C MET A 101 -10.36 -17.73 -13.89
N THR A 102 -11.28 -18.21 -13.05
CA THR A 102 -12.48 -18.93 -13.50
C THR A 102 -13.40 -18.02 -14.31
N GLU A 103 -13.65 -16.81 -13.82
CA GLU A 103 -14.46 -15.80 -14.51
C GLU A 103 -13.81 -15.40 -15.83
N LEU A 104 -12.52 -15.06 -15.83
CA LEU A 104 -11.79 -14.66 -17.03
C LEU A 104 -11.67 -15.78 -18.07
N ARG A 105 -11.57 -17.06 -17.66
CA ARG A 105 -11.59 -18.19 -18.59
C ARG A 105 -12.97 -18.37 -19.24
N GLY A 106 -14.05 -18.21 -18.47
CA GLY A 106 -15.40 -18.45 -18.95
C GLY A 106 -15.59 -19.91 -19.40
N SER A 107 -16.35 -20.16 -20.48
CA SER A 107 -16.52 -21.53 -20.98
C SER A 107 -15.24 -22.05 -21.68
N TYR A 108 -14.95 -23.34 -21.53
CA TYR A 108 -13.82 -24.02 -22.18
C TYR A 108 -13.73 -23.76 -23.69
N ILE A 109 -14.87 -23.77 -24.38
CA ILE A 109 -14.94 -23.53 -25.84
C ILE A 109 -14.50 -22.10 -26.18
N HIS A 110 -14.91 -21.11 -25.39
CA HIS A 110 -14.50 -19.71 -25.60
C HIS A 110 -13.01 -19.50 -25.34
N GLU A 111 -12.47 -20.11 -24.28
CA GLU A 111 -11.03 -20.05 -24.00
C GLU A 111 -10.23 -20.64 -25.15
N LEU A 112 -10.65 -21.81 -25.66
CA LEU A 112 -10.00 -22.47 -26.79
C LEU A 112 -10.02 -21.58 -28.05
N MET A 113 -11.17 -20.95 -28.35
CA MET A 113 -11.28 -20.03 -29.48
C MET A 113 -10.39 -18.79 -29.31
N LEU A 114 -10.32 -18.19 -28.12
CA LEU A 114 -9.47 -17.03 -27.85
C LEU A 114 -7.98 -17.36 -27.97
N ARG A 115 -7.55 -18.52 -27.46
CA ARG A 115 -6.16 -18.97 -27.59
C ARG A 115 -5.79 -19.29 -29.04
N MET A 116 -6.69 -19.91 -29.80
CA MET A 116 -6.50 -20.18 -31.22
C MET A 116 -6.43 -18.89 -32.05
N LEU A 117 -7.21 -17.87 -31.69
CA LEU A 117 -7.14 -16.55 -32.32
C LEU A 117 -5.84 -15.81 -31.98
N LYS A 118 -5.29 -15.97 -30.77
CA LYS A 118 -3.98 -15.40 -30.38
C LYS A 118 -2.82 -15.91 -31.25
N CYS A 119 -2.94 -17.06 -31.91
CA CYS A 119 -1.94 -17.55 -32.87
C CYS A 119 -1.85 -16.69 -34.16
N PHE A 120 -2.77 -15.74 -34.38
CA PHE A 120 -2.67 -14.79 -35.47
C PHE A 120 -1.84 -13.56 -35.05
N PRO A 121 -0.76 -13.22 -35.78
CA PRO A 121 0.17 -12.15 -35.39
C PRO A 121 -0.42 -10.73 -35.37
N CYS A 122 -1.70 -10.54 -35.72
CA CYS A 122 -2.37 -9.24 -35.75
C CYS A 122 -3.40 -9.01 -34.64
N SER A 123 -3.59 -9.96 -33.70
CA SER A 123 -4.61 -9.82 -32.66
C SER A 123 -4.02 -9.71 -31.25
N SER A 124 -4.04 -8.51 -30.66
CA SER A 124 -3.84 -8.34 -29.22
C SER A 124 -5.15 -8.69 -28.49
N PHE A 125 -5.24 -9.89 -27.94
CA PHE A 125 -6.38 -10.27 -27.11
C PHE A 125 -6.08 -9.93 -25.65
N MET A 126 -6.42 -8.69 -25.25
CA MET A 126 -6.23 -8.17 -23.88
C MET A 126 -6.69 -9.13 -22.79
N ARG A 127 -7.74 -9.92 -23.05
CA ARG A 127 -8.26 -10.93 -22.11
C ARG A 127 -7.33 -12.13 -21.92
N VAL A 128 -6.66 -12.60 -22.98
CA VAL A 128 -5.72 -13.72 -22.89
C VAL A 128 -4.42 -13.25 -22.25
N ASP A 129 -3.97 -12.05 -22.60
CA ASP A 129 -2.80 -11.44 -21.96
C ASP A 129 -3.05 -11.20 -20.46
N LEU A 130 -4.23 -10.69 -20.09
CA LEU A 130 -4.64 -10.57 -18.69
C LEU A 130 -4.73 -11.91 -17.96
N LEU A 131 -5.20 -12.97 -18.63
CA LEU A 131 -5.24 -14.33 -18.05
C LEU A 131 -3.84 -14.88 -17.78
N ASP A 132 -2.91 -14.65 -18.71
CA ASP A 132 -1.52 -15.09 -18.59
C ASP A 132 -0.79 -14.29 -17.49
N ASP A 133 -1.08 -12.99 -17.38
CA ASP A 133 -0.44 -12.08 -16.42
C ASP A 133 -1.09 -12.07 -15.02
N LEU A 134 -2.32 -12.55 -14.86
CA LEU A 134 -3.07 -12.45 -13.59
C LEU A 134 -2.32 -13.07 -12.39
N PRO A 135 -1.75 -14.28 -12.47
CA PRO A 135 -0.99 -14.85 -11.34
C PRO A 135 0.18 -13.96 -10.94
N GLN A 136 0.88 -13.36 -11.92
CA GLN A 136 1.97 -12.44 -11.66
C GLN A 136 1.47 -11.15 -11.00
N LEU A 137 0.36 -10.58 -11.47
CA LEU A 137 -0.25 -9.38 -10.87
C LEU A 137 -0.68 -9.59 -9.42
N ILE A 138 -1.26 -10.75 -9.10
CA ILE A 138 -1.63 -11.13 -7.71
C ILE A 138 -0.38 -11.29 -6.85
N SER A 139 0.65 -11.96 -7.37
CA SER A 139 1.94 -12.12 -6.70
C SER A 139 2.63 -10.77 -6.43
N ASP A 140 2.61 -9.86 -7.39
CA ASP A 140 3.17 -8.52 -7.27
C ASP A 140 2.41 -7.68 -6.25
N LEU A 141 1.07 -7.77 -6.24
CA LEU A 141 0.23 -7.11 -5.24
C LEU A 141 0.55 -7.60 -3.82
N ARG A 142 0.70 -8.92 -3.64
CA ARG A 142 1.10 -9.52 -2.35
C ARG A 142 2.49 -9.05 -1.93
N SER A 143 3.46 -9.10 -2.85
CA SER A 143 4.82 -8.67 -2.57
C SER A 143 4.89 -7.19 -2.20
N TYR A 144 4.11 -6.35 -2.87
CA TYR A 144 4.00 -4.94 -2.58
C TYR A 144 3.38 -4.67 -1.22
N SER A 145 2.28 -5.34 -0.86
CA SER A 145 1.59 -5.14 0.42
C SER A 145 2.47 -5.59 1.60
N GLN A 146 3.12 -6.75 1.50
CA GLN A 146 4.11 -7.24 2.47
C GLN A 146 5.30 -6.30 2.59
N GLY A 147 5.85 -5.86 1.46
CA GLY A 147 6.96 -4.91 1.42
C GLY A 147 6.62 -3.60 2.12
N THR A 148 5.42 -3.07 1.85
CA THR A 148 4.87 -1.86 2.46
C THR A 148 4.72 -2.04 3.97
N MET A 149 4.05 -3.10 4.44
CA MET A 149 3.86 -3.34 5.87
C MET A 149 5.19 -3.47 6.62
N ARG A 150 6.19 -4.14 6.03
CA ARG A 150 7.56 -4.19 6.58
C ARG A 150 8.19 -2.80 6.72
N CYS A 151 7.96 -1.87 5.79
CA CYS A 151 8.43 -0.49 5.92
C CYS A 151 7.86 0.17 7.17
N PHE A 152 6.54 0.06 7.33
CA PHE A 152 5.84 0.72 8.40
C PHE A 152 6.13 0.09 9.76
N ASN A 153 6.42 -1.22 9.82
CA ASN A 153 6.94 -1.85 11.03
C ASN A 153 8.29 -1.24 11.47
N ILE A 154 9.21 -1.00 10.52
CA ILE A 154 10.47 -0.30 10.81
C ILE A 154 10.17 1.14 11.25
N ALA A 155 9.22 1.81 10.59
CA ALA A 155 8.83 3.17 10.94
C ALA A 155 8.25 3.29 12.34
N GLU A 156 7.39 2.37 12.74
CA GLU A 156 6.89 2.32 14.11
C GLU A 156 8.04 2.18 15.11
N GLY A 157 9.01 1.30 14.86
CA GLY A 157 10.16 1.13 15.75
C GLY A 157 10.96 2.43 15.97
N ILE A 158 11.17 3.22 14.91
CA ILE A 158 11.82 4.53 15.01
C ILE A 158 10.94 5.52 15.79
N VAL A 159 9.65 5.58 15.44
CA VAL A 159 8.69 6.52 16.05
C VAL A 159 8.51 6.25 17.54
N VAL A 160 8.50 4.98 17.97
CA VAL A 160 8.45 4.59 19.39
C VAL A 160 9.65 5.15 20.16
N ARG A 161 10.87 4.96 19.63
CA ARG A 161 12.09 5.48 20.25
C ARG A 161 12.11 7.01 20.31
N LEU A 162 11.64 7.66 19.24
CA LEU A 162 11.52 9.12 19.22
C LEU A 162 10.45 9.65 20.19
N HIS A 163 9.37 8.89 20.40
CA HIS A 163 8.35 9.21 21.39
C HIS A 163 8.89 9.08 22.82
N GLU A 164 9.65 8.03 23.11
CA GLU A 164 10.36 7.85 24.38
C GLU A 164 11.35 9.00 24.62
N PHE A 165 12.09 9.43 23.59
CA PHE A 165 12.95 10.61 23.66
C PHE A 165 12.18 11.90 23.97
N CYS A 166 11.05 12.17 23.32
CA CYS A 166 10.23 13.33 23.65
C CYS A 166 9.76 13.31 25.12
N SER A 167 9.65 12.11 25.70
CA SER A 167 9.21 11.87 27.07
C SER A 167 10.36 11.92 28.09
N HIS A 168 11.59 11.62 27.68
CA HIS A 168 12.80 11.59 28.52
C HIS A 168 13.86 12.56 27.98
N LYS A 169 14.12 13.66 28.70
CA LYS A 169 14.93 14.80 28.24
C LYS A 169 16.44 14.53 28.05
N GLU A 170 16.95 13.32 28.33
CA GLU A 170 18.38 13.00 28.22
C GLU A 170 18.58 11.70 27.43
N LEU A 171 19.37 11.76 26.35
CA LEU A 171 19.87 10.57 25.63
C LEU A 171 21.33 10.36 25.98
N VAL A 172 21.72 9.10 26.07
CA VAL A 172 23.14 8.73 25.99
C VAL A 172 23.57 8.77 24.52
N GLU A 173 24.82 9.16 24.21
CA GLU A 173 25.35 9.24 22.84
C GLU A 173 25.10 7.97 21.99
N GLU A 174 25.11 6.80 22.64
CA GLU A 174 24.84 5.51 22.01
C GLU A 174 23.42 5.42 21.40
N GLU A 175 22.42 5.98 22.07
CA GLU A 175 21.03 5.96 21.60
C GLU A 175 20.81 6.90 20.40
N ARG A 176 21.54 8.04 20.38
CA ARG A 176 21.55 8.95 19.23
C ARG A 176 22.15 8.30 18.00
N GLU A 177 23.27 7.59 18.15
CA GLU A 177 23.90 6.87 17.05
C GLU A 177 22.98 5.78 16.50
N GLU A 178 22.26 5.08 17.38
CA GLU A 178 21.31 4.03 16.98
C GLU A 178 20.10 4.61 16.22
N ILE A 179 19.53 5.72 16.68
CA ILE A 179 18.46 6.46 15.97
C ILE A 179 18.95 6.90 14.58
N GLY A 180 20.17 7.47 14.50
CA GLY A 180 20.79 7.88 13.25
C GLY A 180 20.97 6.72 12.27
N LYS A 181 21.46 5.56 12.73
CA LYS A 181 21.57 4.33 11.93
C LYS A 181 20.22 3.83 11.43
N SER A 182 19.20 3.84 12.30
CA SER A 182 17.85 3.37 11.97
C SER A 182 17.20 4.25 10.89
N LEU A 183 17.38 5.57 10.96
CA LEU A 183 16.92 6.53 9.96
C LEU A 183 17.68 6.42 8.64
N HIS A 184 19.00 6.23 8.71
CA HIS A 184 19.78 5.98 7.51
C HIS A 184 19.29 4.71 6.79
N ASN A 185 18.98 3.64 7.53
CA ASN A 185 18.41 2.42 6.96
C ASN A 185 17.02 2.66 6.36
N MET A 186 16.16 3.41 7.04
CA MET A 186 14.84 3.79 6.52
C MET A 186 14.95 4.62 5.23
N SER A 187 15.79 5.65 5.20
CA SER A 187 15.98 6.49 4.00
C SER A 187 16.54 5.66 2.83
N ARG A 188 17.51 4.77 3.07
CA ARG A 188 18.03 3.84 2.05
C ARG A 188 16.96 2.89 1.53
N TYR A 189 16.00 2.52 2.37
CA TYR A 189 14.91 1.62 2.03
C TYR A 189 13.79 2.35 1.28
N VAL A 190 13.36 3.54 1.74
CA VAL A 190 12.44 4.44 1.00
C VAL A 190 12.99 4.76 -0.38
N MET A 191 14.28 5.04 -0.50
CA MET A 191 14.94 5.26 -1.79
C MET A 191 15.00 4.00 -2.66
N ARG A 192 15.13 2.81 -2.06
CA ARG A 192 15.05 1.53 -2.79
C ARG A 192 13.63 1.21 -3.24
N ILE A 193 12.63 1.50 -2.43
CA ILE A 193 11.22 1.36 -2.80
C ILE A 193 10.90 2.35 -3.90
N ARG A 194 11.26 3.63 -3.78
CA ARG A 194 11.08 4.62 -4.84
C ARG A 194 11.73 4.22 -6.17
N ARG A 195 12.83 3.45 -6.12
CA ARG A 195 13.50 2.90 -7.32
C ARG A 195 12.87 1.60 -7.84
N LYS A 196 12.26 0.79 -6.98
CA LYS A 196 11.61 -0.49 -7.31
C LYS A 196 10.12 -0.35 -7.65
N SER A 197 9.44 0.63 -7.06
CA SER A 197 8.20 1.16 -7.57
C SER A 197 8.56 1.84 -8.87
N CYS A 198 8.38 1.10 -9.97
CA CYS A 198 8.45 1.66 -11.31
C CYS A 198 7.73 3.01 -11.33
N ASP A 199 8.28 3.89 -12.15
CA ASP A 199 7.70 5.14 -12.60
C ASP A 199 6.16 5.14 -12.48
N PRO A 200 5.50 6.18 -11.92
CA PRO A 200 4.03 6.28 -11.94
C PRO A 200 3.42 6.11 -13.35
N LEU A 201 4.25 6.21 -14.38
CA LEU A 201 3.99 5.87 -15.78
C LEU A 201 3.64 4.39 -16.03
N ASP A 202 4.16 3.42 -15.25
CA ASP A 202 3.91 1.97 -15.44
C ASP A 202 2.61 1.47 -14.77
N LEU A 203 1.98 2.26 -13.91
CA LEU A 203 0.72 1.89 -13.25
C LEU A 203 -0.54 2.46 -13.92
N GLY A 204 -0.40 3.12 -15.08
CA GLY A 204 -1.53 3.61 -15.88
C GLY A 204 -2.40 4.66 -15.17
N LEU A 205 -1.86 5.41 -14.20
CA LEU A 205 -2.61 6.37 -13.39
C LEU A 205 -2.79 7.75 -14.02
N ARG A 206 -2.78 7.86 -15.36
CA ARG A 206 -3.15 9.09 -16.06
C ARG A 206 -4.63 9.03 -16.46
N GLY A 207 -5.49 9.72 -15.70
CA GLY A 207 -6.85 10.06 -16.14
C GLY A 207 -8.01 9.67 -15.22
N SER A 208 -7.80 8.85 -14.18
CA SER A 208 -8.88 8.57 -13.22
C SER A 208 -9.01 9.72 -12.22
N LYS A 209 -9.86 10.71 -12.56
CA LYS A 209 -10.50 11.55 -11.53
C LYS A 209 -11.14 10.58 -10.54
N LEU A 210 -10.57 10.48 -9.34
CA LEU A 210 -11.19 9.80 -8.21
C LEU A 210 -12.52 10.52 -7.94
N CYS A 211 -13.63 9.93 -8.39
CA CYS A 211 -14.91 10.20 -7.75
C CYS A 211 -14.87 9.47 -6.41
N VAL A 212 -14.40 10.18 -5.39
CA VAL A 212 -14.65 9.84 -4.00
C VAL A 212 -16.16 9.74 -3.85
N ARG A 213 -16.65 8.57 -3.42
CA ARG A 213 -18.07 8.39 -3.07
C ARG A 213 -18.42 9.45 -2.02
N PRO A 214 -19.51 10.24 -2.19
CA PRO A 214 -19.90 11.28 -1.23
C PRO A 214 -20.23 10.75 0.17
N ASP A 215 -20.46 9.44 0.29
CA ASP A 215 -21.10 8.82 1.45
C ASP A 215 -20.17 8.64 2.67
N TYR A 216 -18.91 9.06 2.59
CA TYR A 216 -17.97 9.04 3.72
C TYR A 216 -17.87 10.36 4.49
N MET A 217 -18.63 11.39 4.11
CA MET A 217 -18.70 12.69 4.82
C MET A 217 -19.80 12.76 5.89
N GLY A 218 -20.33 11.62 6.34
CA GLY A 218 -21.50 11.59 7.23
C GLY A 218 -21.43 10.53 8.31
N ARG A 219 -20.54 10.68 9.28
CA ARG A 219 -20.74 10.15 10.64
C ARG A 219 -19.88 10.93 11.63
N ALA A 220 -20.36 12.14 11.94
CA ALA A 220 -20.04 12.80 13.19
C ALA A 220 -20.97 12.23 14.26
N CYS A 221 -20.38 11.70 15.33
CA CYS A 221 -20.93 11.73 16.68
C CYS A 221 -19.80 12.22 17.58
#